data_AF-A0A820QPB9-F1
#
_entry.id   AF-A0A820QPB9-F1
#
_cell.length_a   1.000
_cell.length_b   1.000
_cell.length_c   1.000
_cell.angle_alpha   90.00
_cell.angle_beta   90.00
_cell.angle_gamma   90.00
#
_symmetry.space_group_name_H-M   'P 1'
#
loop_
_entity.id
_entity.type
_entity.pdbx_description
1 polymer ?
#
loop_
_entity_poly.entity_id
_entity_poly.type
_entity_poly.pdbx_seq_one_letter_code
_entity_poly.pdbx_strand_id
1 'polypeptide(L)'
;PGIDVSANLDQWIEKYCLDADVFVLVVSAEATITVAEKKFLHNVAQRLSNPNIFILMNRWDATANEPEMVESVKQQHLERGLEFLCDELHLCDRKEATENRM
;
A
#
# COMPACT_ATOMS: atom_id res chain seq x y z
N PRO A 1 -9.95 -6.38 -10.25
CA PRO A 1 -9.39 -5.76 -11.47
C PRO A 1 -8.40 -4.66 -11.08
N GLY A 2 -7.64 -4.10 -12.04
CA GLY A 2 -6.72 -3.00 -11.75
C GLY A 2 -7.45 -1.79 -11.16
N ILE A 3 -6.84 -1.14 -10.17
CA ILE A 3 -7.41 0.03 -9.48
C ILE A 3 -7.51 1.22 -10.44
N ASP A 4 -6.58 1.33 -11.38
CA ASP A 4 -6.48 2.38 -12.39
C ASP A 4 -7.51 2.29 -13.52
N VAL A 5 -8.10 1.11 -13.76
CA VAL A 5 -9.01 0.86 -14.89
C VAL A 5 -10.49 0.83 -14.50
N SER A 6 -10.82 0.94 -13.21
CA SER A 6 -12.19 0.73 -12.73
C SER A 6 -12.85 2.02 -12.26
N ALA A 7 -13.92 2.44 -12.94
CA ALA A 7 -14.66 3.66 -12.60
C ALA A 7 -15.51 3.54 -11.30
N ASN A 8 -15.84 2.31 -10.87
CA ASN A 8 -16.78 2.05 -9.78
C ASN A 8 -16.15 1.30 -8.59
N LEU A 9 -14.98 1.75 -8.15
CA LEU A 9 -14.27 1.14 -7.01
C LEU A 9 -15.09 1.16 -5.71
N ASP A 10 -15.89 2.20 -5.49
CA ASP A 10 -16.75 2.32 -4.30
C ASP A 10 -17.77 1.18 -4.19
N GLN A 11 -18.41 0.83 -5.31
CA GLN A 11 -19.36 -0.29 -5.35
C GLN A 11 -18.67 -1.63 -5.05
N TRP A 12 -17.39 -1.77 -5.37
CA TRP A 12 -16.65 -3.00 -5.08
C TRP A 12 -16.32 -3.12 -3.61
N ILE A 13 -16.01 -2.01 -2.94
CA ILE A 13 -15.78 -2.02 -1.50
C ILE A 13 -17.04 -2.53 -0.80
N GLU A 14 -18.20 -1.97 -1.16
CA GLU A 14 -19.49 -2.36 -0.58
C GLU A 14 -19.85 -3.82 -0.85
N LYS A 15 -19.56 -4.32 -2.05
CA LYS A 15 -20.01 -5.64 -2.47
C LYS A 15 -19.06 -6.79 -2.08
N TYR A 16 -17.76 -6.52 -1.99
CA TYR A 16 -16.74 -7.57 -1.90
C TYR A 16 -15.67 -7.34 -0.83
N CYS A 17 -15.66 -6.20 -0.15
CA CYS A 17 -14.58 -5.88 0.78
C CYS A 17 -15.04 -5.60 2.21
N LEU A 18 -16.36 -5.55 2.48
CA LEU A 18 -16.86 -5.26 3.83
C LEU A 18 -16.53 -6.34 4.85
N ASP A 19 -16.35 -7.58 4.40
CA ASP A 19 -15.99 -8.76 5.20
C ASP A 19 -14.50 -9.13 5.05
N ALA A 20 -13.69 -8.30 4.40
CA ALA A 20 -12.27 -8.56 4.24
C ALA A 20 -11.52 -8.26 5.55
N ASP A 21 -10.84 -9.27 6.08
CA ASP A 21 -10.00 -9.12 7.28
C ASP A 21 -8.70 -8.36 7.00
N VAL A 22 -8.17 -8.47 5.78
CA VAL A 22 -6.87 -7.93 5.37
C VAL A 22 -6.92 -7.41 3.93
N PHE A 23 -6.31 -6.26 3.71
CA PHE A 23 -6.07 -5.68 2.39
C PHE A 23 -4.59 -5.73 2.07
N VAL A 24 -4.25 -6.13 0.84
CA VAL A 24 -2.86 -6.13 0.36
C VAL A 24 -2.78 -5.27 -0.90
N LEU A 25 -2.07 -4.16 -0.82
CA LEU A 25 -1.73 -3.34 -1.96
C LEU A 25 -0.42 -3.85 -2.57
N VAL A 26 -0.51 -4.38 -3.79
CA VAL A 26 0.66 -4.88 -4.52
C VAL A 26 1.16 -3.80 -5.47
N VAL A 27 2.36 -3.28 -5.22
CA VAL A 27 3.00 -2.21 -6.01
C VAL A 27 4.26 -2.75 -6.65
N SER A 28 4.52 -2.41 -7.91
CA SER A 28 5.80 -2.76 -8.55
C SER A 28 6.94 -1.96 -7.91
N ALA A 29 8.05 -2.61 -7.56
CA ALA A 29 9.24 -1.96 -7.00
C ALA A 29 9.88 -0.94 -7.96
N GLU A 30 9.62 -1.08 -9.26
CA GLU A 30 10.02 -0.12 -10.30
C GLU A 30 9.13 1.13 -10.35
N ALA A 31 7.99 1.13 -9.65
CA ALA A 31 6.99 2.18 -9.64
C ALA A 31 6.73 2.68 -8.21
N THR A 32 6.01 3.79 -8.09
CA THR A 32 5.59 4.35 -6.80
C THR A 32 4.11 4.13 -6.58
N ILE A 33 3.67 4.14 -5.31
CA ILE A 33 2.25 4.14 -4.97
C ILE A 33 1.55 5.31 -5.69
N THR A 34 0.57 4.98 -6.51
CA THR A 34 -0.16 5.93 -7.35
C THR A 34 -1.29 6.62 -6.57
N VAL A 35 -1.73 7.78 -7.04
CA VAL A 35 -2.87 8.52 -6.46
C VAL A 35 -4.15 7.67 -6.48
N ALA A 36 -4.34 6.84 -7.51
CA ALA A 36 -5.52 5.97 -7.61
C ALA A 36 -5.52 4.89 -6.53
N GLU A 37 -4.38 4.25 -6.29
CA GLU A 37 -4.19 3.27 -5.21
C GLU A 37 -4.40 3.89 -3.83
N LYS A 38 -3.81 5.07 -3.59
CA LYS A 38 -4.02 5.81 -2.35
C LYS A 38 -5.50 6.12 -2.13
N LYS A 39 -6.17 6.66 -3.15
CA LYS A 39 -7.60 7.00 -3.10
C LYS A 39 -8.46 5.78 -2.78
N PHE A 40 -8.16 4.62 -3.37
CA PHE A 40 -8.87 3.39 -3.07
C PHE A 40 -8.76 3.02 -1.58
N LEU A 41 -7.56 3.05 -1.00
CA LEU A 41 -7.37 2.69 0.40
C LEU A 41 -7.89 3.75 1.39
N HIS A 42 -7.90 5.04 1.01
CA HIS A 42 -8.66 6.04 1.77
C HIS A 42 -10.16 5.70 1.81
N ASN A 43 -10.73 5.29 0.68
CA ASN A 43 -12.14 4.91 0.59
C ASN A 43 -12.45 3.62 1.39
N VAL A 44 -11.48 2.72 1.54
CA VAL A 44 -11.57 1.55 2.42
C VAL A 44 -11.52 1.98 3.89
N ALA A 45 -10.52 2.78 4.28
CA ALA A 45 -10.34 3.27 5.65
C ALA A 45 -11.50 4.17 6.14
N GLN A 46 -12.24 4.80 5.23
CA GLN A 46 -13.47 5.54 5.57
C GLN A 46 -14.67 4.62 5.86
N ARG A 47 -14.68 3.40 5.31
CA ARG A 47 -15.81 2.46 5.43
C ARG A 47 -15.59 1.38 6.48
N LEU A 48 -14.34 1.01 6.73
CA LEU A 48 -13.95 0.01 7.72
C LEU A 48 -13.22 0.68 8.87
N SER A 49 -13.57 0.30 10.10
CA SER A 49 -12.86 0.77 11.28
C SER A 49 -11.53 0.01 11.39
N ASN A 50 -10.43 0.76 11.28
CA ASN A 50 -9.07 0.26 11.44
C ASN A 50 -8.73 -1.00 10.60
N PRO A 51 -8.85 -0.95 9.26
CA PRO A 51 -8.54 -2.09 8.40
C PRO A 51 -7.07 -2.49 8.47
N ASN A 52 -6.80 -3.79 8.42
CA ASN A 52 -5.44 -4.31 8.32
C ASN A 52 -4.94 -4.17 6.88
N ILE A 53 -3.94 -3.32 6.64
CA ILE A 53 -3.41 -3.06 5.29
C ILE A 53 -1.92 -3.41 5.23
N PHE A 54 -1.53 -4.18 4.22
CA PHE A 54 -0.15 -4.45 3.86
C PHE A 54 0.18 -3.83 2.50
N ILE A 55 1.40 -3.30 2.35
CA ILE A 55 1.95 -2.86 1.07
C ILE A 55 3.06 -3.82 0.68
N LEU A 56 2.88 -4.53 -0.44
CA LEU A 56 3.84 -5.48 -0.98
C LEU A 56 4.55 -4.86 -2.19
N MET A 57 5.85 -4.62 -2.06
CA MET A 57 6.70 -4.22 -3.18
C MET A 57 7.08 -5.46 -4.00
N ASN A 58 6.32 -5.72 -5.07
CA ASN A 58 6.52 -6.82 -5.99
C ASN A 58 7.55 -6.49 -7.08
N ARG A 59 8.04 -7.49 -7.80
CA ARG A 59 9.09 -7.34 -8.84
C ARG A 59 10.40 -6.76 -8.30
N TRP A 60 10.73 -7.09 -7.06
CA TRP A 60 11.97 -6.63 -6.42
C TRP A 60 13.22 -7.14 -7.15
N ASP A 61 13.12 -8.27 -7.82
CA ASP A 61 14.16 -8.86 -8.69
C ASP A 61 14.61 -7.90 -9.81
N ALA A 62 13.77 -6.95 -10.24
CA ALA A 62 14.17 -5.92 -11.20
C ALA A 62 15.35 -5.07 -10.71
N THR A 63 15.49 -4.91 -9.39
CA THR A 63 16.61 -4.16 -8.77
C THR A 63 17.93 -4.93 -8.76
N ALA A 64 17.93 -6.24 -9.09
CA ALA A 64 19.13 -7.08 -9.04
C ALA A 64 20.24 -6.65 -10.01
N ASN A 65 19.89 -5.91 -11.07
CA ASN A 65 20.84 -5.39 -12.04
C ASN A 65 21.57 -4.12 -11.56
N GLU A 66 21.10 -3.49 -10.49
CA GLU A 66 21.64 -2.24 -9.94
C GLU A 66 21.88 -2.37 -8.41
N PRO A 67 22.79 -3.25 -7.97
CA PRO A 67 22.97 -3.59 -6.55
C PRO A 67 23.31 -2.39 -5.65
N GLU A 68 23.99 -1.39 -6.20
CA GLU A 68 24.35 -0.17 -5.48
C GLU A 68 23.12 0.70 -5.13
N MET A 69 22.04 0.57 -5.89
CA MET A 69 20.82 1.35 -5.72
C MET A 69 19.79 0.64 -4.83
N VAL A 70 19.88 -0.67 -4.65
CA VAL A 70 18.90 -1.52 -3.93
C VAL A 70 18.54 -0.95 -2.57
N GLU A 71 19.53 -0.59 -1.76
CA GLU A 71 19.27 -0.09 -0.40
C GLU A 71 18.59 1.28 -0.42
N SER A 72 19.00 2.16 -1.35
CA SER A 72 18.37 3.48 -1.50
C SER A 72 16.91 3.39 -1.96
N VAL A 73 16.63 2.47 -2.89
CA VAL A 73 15.28 2.20 -3.40
C VAL A 73 14.42 1.58 -2.29
N LYS A 74 14.98 0.65 -1.51
CA LYS A 74 14.30 0.06 -0.34
C LYS A 74 13.93 1.12 0.68
N GLN A 75 14.87 1.99 1.04
CA GLN A 75 14.62 3.06 2.00
C GLN A 75 13.54 4.03 1.48
N GLN A 76 13.58 4.37 0.20
CA GLN A 76 12.59 5.26 -0.41
C GLN A 76 11.18 4.65 -0.39
N HIS A 77 11.05 3.36 -0.72
CA HIS A 77 9.77 2.66 -0.68
C HIS A 77 9.23 2.48 0.75
N LEU A 78 10.12 2.17 1.70
CA LEU A 78 9.77 2.06 3.10
C LEU A 78 9.24 3.39 3.65
N GLU A 79 9.95 4.49 3.41
CA GLU A 79 9.53 5.81 3.91
C GLU A 79 8.17 6.21 3.32
N ARG A 80 7.95 5.99 2.01
CA ARG A 80 6.65 6.26 1.37
C ARG A 80 5.53 5.38 1.91
N GLY A 81 5.82 4.11 2.20
CA GLY A 81 4.86 3.19 2.82
C GLY A 81 4.48 3.64 4.23
N LEU A 82 5.47 4.06 5.03
CA LEU A 82 5.26 4.58 6.38
C LEU A 82 4.46 5.89 6.37
N GLU A 83 4.84 6.85 5.52
CA GLU A 83 4.10 8.10 5.34
C GLU A 83 2.63 7.81 4.99
N PHE A 84 2.40 6.89 4.05
CA PHE A 84 1.03 6.59 3.64
C PHE A 84 0.21 5.88 4.74
N LEU A 85 0.76 4.87 5.41
CA LEU A 85 0.02 4.10 6.43
C LEU A 85 -0.16 4.86 7.74
N CYS A 86 0.87 5.58 8.19
CA CYS A 86 0.88 6.27 9.49
C CYS A 86 0.37 7.71 9.39
N ASP A 87 0.83 8.46 8.39
CA ASP A 87 0.62 9.91 8.35
C ASP A 87 -0.57 10.29 7.47
N GLU A 88 -0.90 9.51 6.44
CA GLU A 88 -2.08 9.76 5.58
C GLU A 88 -3.32 8.96 6.01
N LEU A 89 -3.18 7.66 6.31
CA LEU A 89 -4.30 6.80 6.70
C LEU A 89 -4.51 6.70 8.21
N HIS A 90 -3.49 7.05 9.01
CA HIS A 90 -3.54 7.00 10.48
C HIS A 90 -3.94 5.64 11.07
N LEU A 91 -3.52 4.54 10.43
CA LEU A 91 -3.89 3.18 10.84
C LEU A 91 -2.97 2.59 11.92
N CYS A 92 -1.75 3.08 12.00
CA CYS A 92 -0.75 2.68 12.98
C CYS A 92 0.21 3.83 13.24
N ASP A 93 0.92 3.79 14.36
CA ASP A 93 2.01 4.74 14.59
C ASP A 93 3.30 4.31 13.87
N ARG A 94 4.20 5.27 13.63
CA ARG A 94 5.47 4.98 12.92
C ARG A 94 6.34 3.95 13.66
N LYS A 95 6.23 3.83 14.99
CA LYS A 95 7.02 2.87 15.77
C LYS A 95 6.53 1.44 15.50
N GLU A 96 5.22 1.22 15.63
CA GLU A 96 4.55 -0.04 15.32
C GLU A 96 4.82 -0.47 13.87
N ALA A 97 4.63 0.45 12.91
CA ALA A 97 4.88 0.15 11.50
C ALA A 97 6.35 -0.21 11.21
N THR A 98 7.30 0.44 11.91
CA THR A 98 8.73 0.16 11.80
C THR A 98 9.10 -1.20 12.41
N GLU A 99 8.46 -1.61 13.50
CA GLU A 99 8.63 -2.91 14.14
C GLU A 99 8.06 -4.05 13.29
N ASN A 100 6.97 -3.79 12.56
CA ASN A 100 6.29 -4.75 11.69
C ASN A 100 6.85 -4.83 10.26
N ARG A 101 7.99 -4.20 9.96
CA ARG A 101 8.66 -4.35 8.66
C ARG A 101 9.18 -5.79 8.53
N MET A 102 8.67 -6.55 7.56
CA MET A 102 9.13 -7.91 7.23
C MET A 102 9.99 -7.91 5.97
#